data_AF-A0A1S3HR46-F1
#
_entry.id   AF-A0A1S3HR46-F1
#
_cell.length_a   1.000
_cell.length_b   1.000
_cell.length_c   1.000
_cell.angle_alpha   90.00
_cell.angle_beta   90.00
_cell.angle_gamma   90.00
#
_symmetry.space_group_name_H-M   'P 1'
#
loop_
_entity.id
_entity.type
_entity.pdbx_description
1 polymer ?
#
loop_
_entity_poly.entity_id
_entity_poly.type
_entity_poly.pdbx_seq_one_letter_code
_entity_poly.pdbx_strand_id
1 'polypeptide(L)'
;MCSQAGHNDRVSVQLTMTSVDMFEDLGSRKINATDPRLLEYLRDKWIFAPSRRPYNLDNPEKEHMSQIGQSQVVDKLLKQRKNGFFVEAGASDGEKFSNSLFFERFRNWSGVLVEANPLSFHTLSKKHRKAFTINSCLSLSPHPDRVEFTMASSLGGITQEAYNIPSSEVSLISGRSLVQCFSIHSILGALCVNHVDYFSLDVEGAEVEILRTFPWKDITVDIWSIEYAVHGGGKDTPKRLLAIRDIFQKTGAYEEIGLEKRQDVLFARKEIL
;
A
#
# COMPACT_ATOMS: atom_id res chain seq x y z
N MET A 1 -11.52 -8.36 16.00
CA MET A 1 -12.68 -9.17 15.58
C MET A 1 -13.82 -8.23 15.26
N CYS A 2 -14.09 -7.97 13.97
CA CYS A 2 -15.21 -7.15 13.55
C CYS A 2 -16.51 -7.94 13.77
N SER A 3 -17.18 -7.70 14.90
CA SER A 3 -18.54 -8.19 15.12
C SER A 3 -19.49 -7.31 14.32
N GLN A 4 -20.38 -7.93 13.54
CA GLN A 4 -21.63 -7.26 13.18
C GLN A 4 -22.39 -7.02 14.50
N ALA A 5 -22.58 -5.75 14.85
CA ALA A 5 -23.27 -5.39 16.09
C ALA A 5 -24.77 -5.66 15.93
N GLY A 6 -25.21 -6.79 16.48
CA GLY A 6 -26.60 -7.02 16.85
C GLY A 6 -26.98 -6.11 18.01
N HIS A 7 -28.16 -5.52 17.91
CA HIS A 7 -28.79 -4.66 18.90
C HIS A 7 -28.88 -5.37 20.27
N ASN A 8 -28.23 -4.83 21.30
CA ASN A 8 -28.66 -5.04 22.68
C ASN A 8 -28.13 -3.95 23.61
N ASP A 9 -29.06 -3.28 24.28
CA ASP A 9 -28.84 -2.17 25.20
C ASP A 9 -27.99 -2.56 26.41
N ARG A 10 -26.77 -2.03 26.47
CA ARG A 10 -26.06 -1.74 27.72
C ARG A 10 -25.31 -0.43 27.57
N VAL A 11 -25.75 0.58 28.32
CA VAL A 11 -25.06 1.86 28.45
C VAL A 11 -23.74 1.61 29.20
N SER A 12 -22.67 1.32 28.47
CA SER A 12 -21.32 1.56 28.94
C SER A 12 -20.98 3.01 28.62
N VAL A 13 -20.46 3.74 29.61
CA VAL A 13 -19.89 5.08 29.39
C VAL A 13 -18.61 4.87 28.59
N GLN A 14 -18.75 4.81 27.27
CA GLN A 14 -17.63 4.80 26.35
C GLN A 14 -17.08 6.23 26.37
N LEU A 15 -15.90 6.42 26.96
CA LEU A 15 -15.16 7.67 26.87
C LEU A 15 -14.91 7.95 25.38
N THR A 16 -15.80 8.74 24.77
CA THR A 16 -15.63 9.27 23.43
C THR A 16 -14.55 10.32 23.50
N MET A 17 -13.32 9.93 23.18
CA MET A 17 -12.25 10.90 22.94
C MET A 17 -12.65 11.77 21.75
N THR A 18 -12.43 13.06 21.91
CA THR A 18 -12.78 14.05 20.91
C THR A 18 -11.86 13.90 19.69
N SER A 19 -12.26 14.45 18.54
CA SER A 19 -11.37 14.55 17.38
C SER A 19 -10.04 15.22 17.72
N VAL A 20 -10.03 16.13 18.69
CA VAL A 20 -8.85 16.88 19.16
C VAL A 20 -7.84 15.95 19.83
N ASP A 21 -8.29 15.08 20.74
CA ASP A 21 -7.40 14.16 21.45
C ASP A 21 -6.71 13.19 20.47
N MET A 22 -7.45 12.77 19.44
CA MET A 22 -6.89 11.92 18.40
C MET A 22 -5.88 12.66 17.50
N PHE A 23 -6.08 13.94 17.19
CA PHE A 23 -5.09 14.74 16.45
C PHE A 23 -3.77 14.87 17.21
N GLU A 24 -3.83 15.04 18.54
CA GLU A 24 -2.62 15.06 19.38
C GLU A 24 -1.93 13.70 19.38
N ASP A 25 -2.72 12.62 19.44
CA ASP A 25 -2.17 11.27 19.53
C ASP A 25 -1.58 10.74 18.20
N LEU A 26 -2.07 11.19 17.03
CA LEU A 26 -1.58 10.80 15.70
C LEU A 26 -0.10 11.16 15.43
N GLY A 27 0.45 12.10 16.21
CA GLY A 27 1.88 12.43 16.20
C GLY A 27 2.68 11.83 17.36
N SER A 28 2.04 11.11 18.29
CA SER A 28 2.64 10.79 19.60
C SER A 28 3.32 9.42 19.70
N ARG A 29 3.34 8.59 18.64
CA ARG A 29 3.84 7.19 18.61
C ARG A 29 3.25 6.26 19.70
N LYS A 30 2.17 6.66 20.38
CA LYS A 30 1.59 5.90 21.51
C LYS A 30 0.38 5.05 21.14
N ILE A 31 -0.26 5.29 19.99
CA ILE A 31 -1.46 4.56 19.57
C ILE A 31 -1.09 3.21 18.96
N ASN A 32 -1.63 2.11 19.50
CA ASN A 32 -1.50 0.78 18.89
C ASN A 32 -2.14 0.74 17.49
N ALA A 33 -1.50 0.06 16.54
CA ALA A 33 -2.03 -0.12 15.18
C ALA A 33 -3.48 -0.57 15.09
N THR A 34 -3.95 -1.37 16.05
CA THR A 34 -5.29 -1.97 16.08
C THR A 34 -6.24 -1.31 17.07
N ASP A 35 -5.87 -0.13 17.59
CA ASP A 35 -6.74 0.62 18.50
C ASP A 35 -8.10 0.91 17.84
N PRO A 36 -9.24 0.49 18.44
CA PRO A 36 -10.55 0.65 17.83
C PRO A 36 -10.88 2.09 17.42
N ARG A 37 -10.40 3.08 18.17
CA ARG A 37 -10.63 4.51 17.90
C ARG A 37 -9.89 4.94 16.65
N LEU A 38 -8.65 4.47 16.48
CA LEU A 38 -7.86 4.71 15.26
C LEU A 38 -8.52 4.05 14.05
N LEU A 39 -8.99 2.80 14.19
CA LEU A 39 -9.63 2.08 13.08
C LEU A 39 -10.94 2.75 12.64
N GLU A 40 -11.75 3.23 13.59
CA GLU A 40 -12.96 4.01 13.32
C GLU A 40 -12.63 5.33 12.61
N TYR A 41 -11.65 6.06 13.12
CA TYR A 41 -11.22 7.32 12.49
C TYR A 41 -10.67 7.14 11.08
N LEU A 42 -9.88 6.10 10.84
CA LEU A 42 -9.41 5.78 9.50
C LEU A 42 -10.56 5.52 8.54
N ARG A 43 -11.54 4.72 8.98
CA ARG A 43 -12.74 4.40 8.19
C ARG A 43 -13.56 5.64 7.85
N ASP A 44 -13.67 6.57 8.80
CA ASP A 44 -14.55 7.72 8.66
C ASP A 44 -13.90 8.92 7.95
N LYS A 45 -12.58 9.09 8.08
CA LYS A 45 -11.89 10.33 7.70
C LYS A 45 -10.77 10.17 6.69
N TRP A 46 -10.19 8.97 6.55
CA TRP A 46 -8.99 8.78 5.72
C TRP A 46 -9.19 7.83 4.56
N ILE A 47 -9.98 6.79 4.74
CA ILE A 47 -10.23 5.78 3.72
C ILE A 47 -11.48 6.16 2.93
N PHE A 48 -11.29 6.46 1.66
CA PHE A 48 -12.38 6.76 0.75
C PHE A 48 -12.92 5.45 0.14
N ALA A 49 -14.25 5.34 0.10
CA ALA A 49 -14.93 4.18 -0.46
C ALA A 49 -14.76 4.08 -1.99
N PRO A 50 -14.84 2.87 -2.56
CA PRO A 50 -14.88 2.65 -4.01
C PRO A 50 -15.86 3.56 -4.75
N SER A 51 -15.43 4.10 -5.88
CA SER A 51 -16.30 4.96 -6.69
C SER A 51 -17.44 4.17 -7.33
N ARG A 52 -18.65 4.72 -7.30
CA ARG A 52 -19.80 4.18 -8.05
C ARG A 52 -19.91 4.75 -9.47
N ARG A 53 -19.13 5.78 -9.81
CA ARG A 53 -19.12 6.42 -11.14
C ARG A 53 -18.40 5.54 -12.17
N PRO A 54 -18.70 5.64 -13.47
CA PRO A 54 -17.92 4.97 -14.51
C PRO A 54 -16.42 5.30 -14.39
N TYR A 55 -15.57 4.34 -14.75
CA TYR A 55 -14.13 4.56 -14.86
C TYR A 55 -13.81 5.77 -15.72
N ASN A 56 -12.80 6.54 -15.31
CA ASN A 56 -12.28 7.68 -16.06
C ASN A 56 -10.79 7.45 -16.30
N LEU A 57 -10.50 6.43 -17.11
CA LEU A 57 -9.15 6.00 -17.45
C LEU A 57 -8.69 6.68 -18.74
N ASP A 58 -7.40 6.97 -18.83
CA ASP A 58 -6.77 7.56 -20.02
C ASP A 58 -6.58 6.53 -21.14
N ASN A 59 -6.32 5.25 -20.78
CA ASN A 59 -6.09 4.14 -21.72
C ASN A 59 -7.00 2.94 -21.38
N PRO A 60 -8.34 3.08 -21.45
CA PRO A 60 -9.28 2.06 -21.01
C PRO A 60 -9.16 0.73 -21.78
N GLU A 61 -8.65 0.73 -23.00
CA GLU A 61 -8.44 -0.45 -23.84
C GLU A 61 -7.27 -1.33 -23.37
N LYS A 62 -6.32 -0.78 -22.60
CA LYS A 62 -5.18 -1.54 -22.12
C LYS A 62 -5.57 -2.38 -20.90
N GLU A 63 -5.41 -3.70 -21.02
CA GLU A 63 -5.79 -4.64 -19.95
C GLU A 63 -4.77 -4.65 -18.80
N HIS A 64 -3.49 -4.80 -19.13
CA HIS A 64 -2.39 -4.86 -18.17
C HIS A 64 -1.59 -3.56 -18.20
N MET A 65 -1.62 -2.80 -17.10
CA MET A 65 -0.90 -1.54 -16.97
C MET A 65 0.52 -1.70 -16.39
N SER A 66 0.75 -2.76 -15.61
CA SER A 66 1.99 -3.02 -14.87
C SER A 66 3.25 -2.88 -15.73
N GLN A 67 4.26 -2.19 -15.21
CA GLN A 67 5.45 -1.75 -15.96
C GLN A 67 6.28 -2.90 -16.54
N ILE A 68 6.43 -3.99 -15.79
CA ILE A 68 7.34 -5.10 -16.11
C ILE A 68 6.66 -6.46 -16.13
N GLY A 69 5.32 -6.49 -16.25
CA GLY A 69 4.55 -7.72 -16.38
C GLY A 69 4.10 -8.34 -15.06
N GLN A 70 4.17 -7.59 -13.95
CA GLN A 70 3.81 -8.09 -12.61
C GLN A 70 2.39 -8.68 -12.60
N SER A 71 1.42 -7.95 -13.15
CA SER A 71 0.02 -8.37 -13.13
C SER A 71 -0.23 -9.68 -13.89
N GLN A 72 0.47 -9.92 -15.01
CA GLN A 72 0.39 -11.17 -15.76
C GLN A 72 0.95 -12.36 -14.97
N VAL A 73 2.11 -12.18 -14.32
CA VAL A 73 2.75 -13.24 -13.55
C VAL A 73 1.89 -13.60 -12.32
N VAL A 74 1.40 -12.59 -11.61
CA VAL A 74 0.49 -12.76 -10.46
C VAL A 74 -0.80 -13.47 -10.88
N ASP A 75 -1.43 -13.07 -11.98
CA ASP A 75 -2.67 -13.68 -12.47
C ASP A 75 -2.47 -15.16 -12.84
N LYS A 76 -1.33 -15.49 -13.45
CA LYS A 76 -0.95 -16.86 -13.78
C LYS A 76 -0.73 -17.70 -12.51
N LEU A 77 0.04 -17.19 -11.55
CA LEU A 77 0.33 -17.88 -10.29
C LEU A 77 -0.95 -18.17 -9.49
N LEU A 78 -1.87 -17.21 -9.44
CA LEU A 78 -3.15 -17.37 -8.76
C LEU A 78 -4.20 -18.09 -9.60
N LYS A 79 -3.81 -18.71 -10.73
CA LYS A 79 -4.71 -19.48 -11.59
C LYS A 79 -5.97 -18.70 -11.95
N GLN A 80 -5.79 -17.41 -12.25
CA GLN A 80 -6.85 -16.49 -12.68
C GLN A 80 -7.96 -16.26 -11.63
N ARG A 81 -7.62 -16.37 -10.34
CA ARG A 81 -8.52 -16.19 -9.19
C ARG A 81 -9.42 -14.97 -9.34
N LYS A 82 -10.69 -15.11 -8.99
CA LYS A 82 -11.68 -14.04 -8.93
C LYS A 82 -11.97 -13.66 -7.48
N ASN A 83 -12.49 -12.46 -7.26
CA ASN A 83 -12.93 -11.98 -5.94
C ASN A 83 -11.83 -11.94 -4.87
N GLY A 84 -10.58 -11.69 -5.26
CA GLY A 84 -9.48 -11.46 -4.32
C GLY A 84 -9.46 -10.03 -3.78
N PHE A 85 -8.48 -9.77 -2.92
CA PHE A 85 -8.17 -8.48 -2.33
C PHE A 85 -6.73 -8.08 -2.62
N PHE A 86 -6.49 -6.89 -3.15
CA PHE A 86 -5.14 -6.36 -3.35
C PHE A 86 -4.81 -5.17 -2.44
N VAL A 87 -3.52 -4.96 -2.22
CA VAL A 87 -2.95 -3.70 -1.74
C VAL A 87 -1.98 -3.19 -2.79
N GLU A 88 -2.08 -1.91 -3.15
CA GLU A 88 -1.08 -1.21 -3.96
C GLU A 88 -0.62 0.02 -3.19
N ALA A 89 0.62 -0.02 -2.70
CA ALA A 89 1.29 1.09 -2.04
C ALA A 89 2.26 1.74 -3.04
N GLY A 90 2.09 3.06 -3.24
CA GLY A 90 2.66 3.80 -4.37
C GLY A 90 1.71 3.88 -5.57
N ALA A 91 0.42 4.05 -5.31
CA ALA A 91 -0.59 3.98 -6.38
C ALA A 91 -0.53 5.13 -7.40
N SER A 92 0.27 6.18 -7.14
CA SER A 92 0.56 7.28 -8.05
C SER A 92 -0.72 7.92 -8.63
N ASP A 93 -0.86 7.98 -9.96
CA ASP A 93 -2.03 8.52 -10.66
C ASP A 93 -3.22 7.56 -10.72
N GLY A 94 -3.08 6.35 -10.19
CA GLY A 94 -4.10 5.32 -10.14
C GLY A 94 -4.30 4.52 -11.43
N GLU A 95 -3.47 4.71 -12.46
CA GLU A 95 -3.62 4.04 -13.75
C GLU A 95 -2.30 3.65 -14.40
N LYS A 96 -1.43 4.63 -14.65
CA LYS A 96 -0.16 4.40 -15.36
C LYS A 96 0.71 3.51 -14.50
N PHE A 97 1.17 2.41 -15.07
CA PHE A 97 1.95 1.38 -14.37
C PHE A 97 1.24 0.71 -13.19
N SER A 98 -0.07 0.90 -13.01
CA SER A 98 -0.78 0.27 -11.91
C SER A 98 -0.70 -1.26 -11.97
N ASN A 99 -0.23 -1.84 -10.87
CA ASN A 99 -0.12 -3.28 -10.71
C ASN A 99 -1.47 -3.92 -10.34
N SER A 100 -2.41 -3.15 -9.80
CA SER A 100 -3.70 -3.67 -9.31
C SER A 100 -4.89 -3.49 -10.27
N LEU A 101 -4.84 -2.50 -11.18
CA LEU A 101 -6.01 -2.13 -11.99
C LEU A 101 -6.57 -3.29 -12.83
N PHE A 102 -5.70 -4.20 -13.29
CA PHE A 102 -6.11 -5.41 -13.99
C PHE A 102 -7.04 -6.30 -13.14
N PHE A 103 -6.66 -6.56 -11.87
CA PHE A 103 -7.43 -7.41 -10.97
C PHE A 103 -8.79 -6.80 -10.63
N GLU A 104 -8.81 -5.49 -10.39
CA GLU A 104 -10.03 -4.72 -10.17
C GLU A 104 -11.01 -4.84 -11.35
N ARG A 105 -10.53 -4.64 -12.58
CA ARG A 105 -11.36 -4.59 -13.78
C ARG A 105 -11.79 -5.96 -14.29
N PHE A 106 -10.88 -6.93 -14.28
CA PHE A 106 -11.06 -8.19 -15.01
C PHE A 106 -11.19 -9.39 -14.08
N ARG A 107 -10.78 -9.29 -12.81
CA ARG A 107 -10.90 -10.37 -11.83
C ARG A 107 -11.96 -10.12 -10.76
N ASN A 108 -12.66 -8.98 -10.80
CA ASN A 108 -13.64 -8.58 -9.79
C ASN A 108 -13.03 -8.53 -8.38
N TRP A 109 -11.78 -8.08 -8.29
CA TRP A 109 -11.12 -7.94 -7.00
C TRP A 109 -11.50 -6.61 -6.35
N SER A 110 -11.54 -6.62 -5.02
CA SER A 110 -11.51 -5.41 -4.21
C SER A 110 -10.07 -5.09 -3.83
N GLY A 111 -9.80 -3.91 -3.27
CA GLY A 111 -8.48 -3.60 -2.76
C GLY A 111 -8.39 -2.21 -2.16
N VAL A 112 -7.18 -1.84 -1.75
CA VAL A 112 -6.85 -0.50 -1.29
C VAL A 112 -5.63 0.07 -2.01
N LEU A 113 -5.77 1.31 -2.48
CA LEU A 113 -4.71 2.11 -3.08
C LEU A 113 -4.18 3.10 -2.05
N VAL A 114 -2.89 3.01 -1.73
CA VAL A 114 -2.20 3.88 -0.78
C VAL A 114 -1.27 4.80 -1.57
N GLU A 115 -1.48 6.12 -1.48
CA GLU A 115 -0.65 7.10 -2.17
C GLU A 115 -0.34 8.29 -1.27
N ALA A 116 0.95 8.54 -1.05
CA ALA A 116 1.42 9.56 -0.12
C ALA A 116 1.42 10.97 -0.73
N ASN A 117 1.73 11.10 -2.01
CA ASN A 117 1.81 12.39 -2.69
C ASN A 117 0.39 12.94 -2.91
N PRO A 118 0.00 14.06 -2.27
CA PRO A 118 -1.35 14.60 -2.39
C PRO A 118 -1.70 15.03 -3.82
N LEU A 119 -0.72 15.42 -4.64
CA LEU A 119 -0.95 15.78 -6.05
C LEU A 119 -1.26 14.55 -6.90
N SER A 120 -0.50 13.46 -6.70
CA SER A 120 -0.76 12.17 -7.35
C SER A 120 -2.10 11.59 -6.89
N PHE A 121 -2.37 11.62 -5.58
CA PHE A 121 -3.65 11.18 -5.01
C PHE A 121 -4.85 11.95 -5.58
N HIS A 122 -4.71 13.27 -5.78
CA HIS A 122 -5.76 14.06 -6.40
C HIS A 122 -6.05 13.58 -7.84
N THR A 123 -5.02 13.24 -8.61
CA THR A 123 -5.19 12.63 -9.95
C THR A 123 -5.85 11.26 -9.87
N LEU A 124 -5.38 10.39 -8.97
CA LEU A 124 -5.96 9.07 -8.70
C LEU A 124 -7.45 9.14 -8.37
N SER A 125 -7.86 10.11 -7.54
CA SER A 125 -9.27 10.27 -7.14
C SER A 125 -10.21 10.53 -8.34
N LYS A 126 -9.69 11.10 -9.43
CA LYS A 126 -10.44 11.36 -10.65
C LYS A 126 -10.59 10.15 -11.56
N LYS A 127 -9.82 9.07 -11.34
CA LYS A 127 -9.89 7.83 -12.14
C LYS A 127 -11.13 6.99 -11.84
N HIS A 128 -11.84 7.31 -10.76
CA HIS A 128 -13.03 6.58 -10.30
C HIS A 128 -12.76 5.08 -10.10
N ARG A 129 -11.60 4.74 -9.53
CA ARG A 129 -11.22 3.38 -9.14
C ARG A 129 -12.32 2.73 -8.27
N LYS A 130 -12.47 1.41 -8.41
CA LYS A 130 -13.39 0.56 -7.65
C LYS A 130 -12.75 -0.07 -6.42
N ALA A 131 -11.59 0.46 -6.02
CA ALA A 131 -10.90 0.14 -4.79
C ALA A 131 -11.07 1.25 -3.76
N PHE A 132 -10.84 0.91 -2.50
CA PHE A 132 -10.64 1.91 -1.45
C PHE A 132 -9.39 2.73 -1.76
N THR A 133 -9.37 3.99 -1.34
CA THR A 133 -8.20 4.84 -1.54
C THR A 133 -7.87 5.58 -0.25
N ILE A 134 -6.59 5.83 0.00
CA ILE A 134 -6.12 6.59 1.16
C ILE A 134 -4.94 7.47 0.78
N ASN A 135 -5.02 8.77 1.11
CA ASN A 135 -3.92 9.71 0.93
C ASN A 135 -3.00 9.68 2.15
N SER A 136 -2.16 8.67 2.24
CA SER A 136 -1.21 8.49 3.34
C SER A 136 0.01 7.73 2.85
N CYS A 137 1.14 7.85 3.56
CA CYS A 137 2.23 6.89 3.42
C CYS A 137 2.02 5.65 4.30
N LEU A 138 2.74 4.56 4.02
CA LEU A 138 2.83 3.46 4.97
C LEU A 138 3.84 3.82 6.06
N SER A 139 3.41 3.73 7.32
CA SER A 139 4.29 4.02 8.46
C SER A 139 5.45 3.03 8.51
N LEU A 140 6.63 3.54 8.84
CA LEU A 140 7.85 2.76 9.08
C LEU A 140 7.89 2.17 10.50
N SER A 141 6.81 2.32 11.26
CA SER A 141 6.64 1.78 12.60
C SER A 141 5.23 1.20 12.76
N PRO A 142 4.98 0.41 13.82
CA PRO A 142 3.62 -0.05 14.15
C PRO A 142 2.64 1.06 14.55
N HIS A 143 3.04 2.32 14.55
CA HIS A 143 2.23 3.45 15.01
C HIS A 143 2.01 4.47 13.89
N PRO A 144 0.93 5.28 13.94
CA PRO A 144 0.83 6.47 13.10
C PRO A 144 2.04 7.38 13.28
N ASP A 145 2.52 7.97 12.19
CA ASP A 145 3.64 8.92 12.20
C ASP A 145 3.43 10.03 11.18
N ARG A 146 4.14 11.15 11.35
CA ARG A 146 4.21 12.24 10.37
C ARG A 146 5.65 12.39 9.92
N VAL A 147 5.87 12.17 8.63
CA VAL A 147 7.22 12.16 8.05
C VAL A 147 7.36 13.21 6.97
N GLU A 148 8.57 13.72 6.79
CA GLU A 148 8.89 14.55 5.64
C GLU A 148 8.89 13.68 4.37
N PHE A 149 8.20 14.13 3.34
CA PHE A 149 8.06 13.44 2.07
C PHE A 149 8.47 14.37 0.93
N THR A 150 9.31 13.87 0.02
CA THR A 150 9.70 14.58 -1.20
C THR A 150 8.67 14.33 -2.29
N MET A 151 7.93 15.36 -2.69
CA MET A 151 6.89 15.25 -3.72
C MET A 151 7.51 15.36 -5.11
N ALA A 152 7.63 14.24 -5.82
CA ALA A 152 8.25 14.19 -7.14
C ALA A 152 7.49 13.29 -8.13
N SER A 153 6.20 13.58 -8.35
CA SER A 153 5.30 12.73 -9.14
C SER A 153 5.35 11.28 -8.60
N SER A 154 5.55 10.28 -9.48
CA SER A 154 5.75 8.88 -9.11
C SER A 154 7.11 8.58 -8.46
N LEU A 155 8.10 9.47 -8.55
CA LEU A 155 9.47 9.28 -8.03
C LEU A 155 9.65 9.81 -6.60
N GLY A 156 8.54 10.17 -5.94
CA GLY A 156 8.54 10.76 -4.62
C GLY A 156 8.58 9.70 -3.52
N GLY A 157 9.23 10.01 -2.40
CA GLY A 157 9.34 9.08 -1.28
C GLY A 157 9.54 9.79 0.06
N ILE A 158 9.52 9.02 1.15
CA ILE A 158 9.83 9.49 2.51
C ILE A 158 11.27 10.00 2.52
N THR A 159 11.51 11.29 2.81
CA THR A 159 12.79 11.96 2.52
C THR A 159 14.02 11.29 3.14
N GLN A 160 13.89 10.63 4.29
CA GLN A 160 15.00 9.92 4.93
C GLN A 160 15.34 8.57 4.28
N GLU A 161 14.38 7.96 3.59
CA GLU A 161 14.51 6.64 2.95
C GLU A 161 14.49 6.71 1.42
N ALA A 162 14.03 7.83 0.86
CA ALA A 162 13.85 8.02 -0.57
C ALA A 162 15.19 8.05 -1.29
N TYR A 163 15.21 7.43 -2.47
CA TYR A 163 16.37 7.52 -3.34
C TYR A 163 16.51 8.90 -3.96
N ASN A 164 17.74 9.22 -4.35
CA ASN A 164 17.99 10.41 -5.15
C ASN A 164 17.23 10.31 -6.47
N ILE A 165 16.43 11.33 -6.74
CA ILE A 165 15.76 11.52 -8.02
C ILE A 165 16.84 11.77 -9.07
N PRO A 166 16.82 11.09 -10.23
CA PRO A 166 17.81 11.29 -11.29
C PRO A 166 17.91 12.76 -11.68
N SER A 167 19.12 13.24 -11.99
CA SER A 167 19.36 14.66 -12.32
C SER A 167 18.50 15.16 -13.49
N SER A 168 18.16 14.27 -14.43
CA SER A 168 17.27 14.57 -15.57
C SER A 168 15.81 14.80 -15.17
N GLU A 169 15.39 14.33 -13.99
CA GLU A 169 14.02 14.34 -13.49
C GLU A 169 13.82 15.31 -12.31
N VAL A 170 14.83 16.11 -11.97
CA VAL A 170 14.77 17.07 -10.84
C VAL A 170 13.64 18.09 -11.00
N SER A 171 13.22 18.40 -12.23
CA SER A 171 12.08 19.27 -12.52
C SER A 171 10.74 18.71 -12.04
N LEU A 172 10.66 17.40 -11.74
CA LEU A 172 9.48 16.78 -11.15
C LEU A 172 9.34 17.08 -9.65
N ILE A 173 10.40 17.55 -8.99
CA ILE A 173 10.35 17.93 -7.58
C ILE A 173 9.46 19.16 -7.41
N SER A 174 8.32 18.94 -6.79
CA SER A 174 7.31 19.96 -6.48
C SER A 174 7.39 20.48 -5.04
N GLY A 175 8.34 19.97 -4.26
CA GLY A 175 8.62 20.41 -2.89
C GLY A 175 8.71 19.27 -1.90
N ARG A 176 8.72 19.61 -0.61
CA ARG A 176 8.62 18.68 0.51
C ARG A 176 7.44 19.05 1.39
N SER A 177 6.79 18.06 1.98
CA SER A 177 5.69 18.27 2.92
C SER A 177 5.69 17.20 4.00
N LEU A 178 5.13 17.53 5.17
CA LEU A 178 4.81 16.52 6.18
C LEU A 178 3.54 15.76 5.75
N VAL A 179 3.67 14.46 5.52
CA VAL A 179 2.54 13.57 5.21
C VAL A 179 2.21 12.71 6.41
N GLN A 180 0.93 12.38 6.57
CA GLN A 180 0.50 11.42 7.59
C GLN A 180 0.73 10.00 7.06
N CYS A 181 1.21 9.14 7.94
CA CYS A 181 1.42 7.74 7.65
C CYS A 181 0.69 6.87 8.66
N PHE A 182 0.17 5.76 8.17
CA PHE A 182 -0.49 4.75 8.98
C PHE A 182 0.16 3.40 8.73
N SER A 183 0.23 2.56 9.76
CA SER A 183 0.68 1.19 9.56
C SER A 183 -0.30 0.47 8.64
N ILE A 184 0.21 -0.45 7.82
CA ILE A 184 -0.65 -1.31 6.99
C ILE A 184 -1.63 -2.12 7.84
N HIS A 185 -1.23 -2.46 9.08
CA HIS A 185 -2.09 -3.14 10.04
C HIS A 185 -3.33 -2.31 10.39
N SER A 186 -3.17 -1.01 10.60
CA SER A 186 -4.28 -0.09 10.87
C SER A 186 -5.20 0.05 9.65
N ILE A 187 -4.62 0.21 8.45
CA ILE A 187 -5.40 0.37 7.22
C ILE A 187 -6.25 -0.86 6.95
N LEU A 188 -5.64 -2.06 6.97
CA LEU A 188 -6.37 -3.31 6.73
C LEU A 188 -7.32 -3.65 7.88
N GLY A 189 -6.95 -3.34 9.13
CA GLY A 189 -7.84 -3.47 10.29
C GLY A 189 -9.09 -2.61 10.18
N ALA A 190 -8.98 -1.38 9.69
CA ALA A 190 -10.12 -0.50 9.45
C ALA A 190 -11.06 -1.06 8.36
N LEU A 191 -10.51 -1.77 7.38
CA LEU A 191 -11.22 -2.49 6.32
C LEU A 191 -11.68 -3.89 6.73
N CYS A 192 -11.37 -4.35 7.94
CA CYS A 192 -11.61 -5.72 8.42
C CYS A 192 -10.99 -6.80 7.50
N VAL A 193 -9.80 -6.53 6.95
CA VAL A 193 -9.04 -7.43 6.07
C VAL A 193 -7.84 -7.99 6.82
N ASN A 194 -7.65 -9.32 6.76
CA ASN A 194 -6.48 -10.03 7.31
C ASN A 194 -5.80 -10.95 6.28
N HIS A 195 -6.33 -10.99 5.06
CA HIS A 195 -5.77 -11.74 3.94
C HIS A 195 -5.72 -10.84 2.71
N VAL A 196 -4.59 -10.83 2.02
CA VAL A 196 -4.34 -10.07 0.80
C VAL A 196 -3.83 -11.04 -0.27
N ASP A 197 -4.56 -11.16 -1.36
CA ASP A 197 -4.18 -12.03 -2.48
C ASP A 197 -2.94 -11.49 -3.21
N TYR A 198 -2.83 -10.16 -3.34
CA TYR A 198 -1.69 -9.51 -4.00
C TYR A 198 -1.30 -8.20 -3.32
N PHE A 199 -0.02 -8.06 -2.97
CA PHE A 199 0.54 -6.84 -2.40
C PHE A 199 1.63 -6.28 -3.32
N SER A 200 1.35 -5.14 -3.95
CA SER A 200 2.34 -4.34 -4.67
C SER A 200 2.93 -3.29 -3.72
N LEU A 201 4.23 -3.40 -3.45
CA LEU A 201 4.98 -2.48 -2.58
C LEU A 201 6.06 -1.78 -3.41
N ASP A 202 5.75 -0.55 -3.83
CA ASP A 202 6.60 0.28 -4.68
C ASP A 202 6.53 1.72 -4.17
N VAL A 203 7.40 2.07 -3.22
CA VAL A 203 7.29 3.35 -2.47
C VAL A 203 8.59 4.15 -2.52
N GLU A 204 9.38 3.90 -3.57
CA GLU A 204 10.57 4.65 -3.97
C GLU A 204 11.68 4.69 -2.88
N GLY A 205 11.80 3.61 -2.08
CA GLY A 205 12.95 3.38 -1.19
C GLY A 205 12.65 2.83 0.21
N ALA A 206 11.42 3.00 0.70
CA ALA A 206 11.03 2.64 2.06
C ALA A 206 10.62 1.16 2.26
N GLU A 207 10.76 0.30 1.23
CA GLU A 207 10.19 -1.05 1.20
C GLU A 207 10.75 -1.94 2.31
N VAL A 208 12.06 -1.88 2.57
CA VAL A 208 12.72 -2.70 3.59
C VAL A 208 12.19 -2.36 4.99
N GLU A 209 12.04 -1.08 5.31
CA GLU A 209 11.58 -0.64 6.63
C GLU A 209 10.09 -0.96 6.85
N ILE A 210 9.26 -0.86 5.80
CA ILE A 210 7.86 -1.31 5.83
C ILE A 210 7.78 -2.82 6.07
N LEU A 211 8.58 -3.62 5.35
CA LEU A 211 8.59 -5.09 5.50
C LEU A 211 9.06 -5.54 6.89
N ARG A 212 10.01 -4.81 7.51
CA ARG A 212 10.46 -5.09 8.89
C ARG A 212 9.38 -4.90 9.94
N THR A 213 8.44 -4.00 9.68
CA THR A 213 7.34 -3.67 10.61
C THR A 213 6.01 -4.29 10.23
N PHE A 214 5.99 -5.05 9.14
CA PHE A 214 4.80 -5.74 8.67
C PHE A 214 4.31 -6.76 9.72
N PRO A 215 2.99 -6.82 10.01
CA PRO A 215 2.42 -7.69 11.04
C PRO A 215 2.22 -9.12 10.52
N TRP A 216 3.33 -9.83 10.24
CA TRP A 216 3.34 -11.17 9.61
C TRP A 216 2.49 -12.24 10.33
N LYS A 217 2.17 -12.04 11.62
CA LYS A 217 1.32 -12.93 12.41
C LYS A 217 -0.18 -12.68 12.23
N ASP A 218 -0.55 -11.44 11.91
CA ASP A 218 -1.94 -10.99 11.88
C ASP A 218 -2.47 -10.91 10.45
N ILE A 219 -1.58 -10.64 9.48
CA ILE A 219 -1.94 -10.46 8.08
C ILE A 219 -1.19 -11.46 7.21
N THR A 220 -1.97 -12.13 6.37
CA THR A 220 -1.47 -13.05 5.36
C THR A 220 -1.47 -12.40 3.99
N VAL A 221 -0.43 -12.69 3.20
CA VAL A 221 -0.31 -12.26 1.83
C VAL A 221 0.08 -13.46 0.97
N ASP A 222 -0.60 -13.63 -0.16
CA ASP A 222 -0.35 -14.73 -1.09
C ASP A 222 0.81 -14.42 -2.03
N ILE A 223 0.77 -13.26 -2.70
CA ILE A 223 1.85 -12.82 -3.59
C ILE A 223 2.26 -11.40 -3.28
N TRP A 224 3.57 -11.18 -3.21
CA TRP A 224 4.19 -9.86 -3.13
C TRP A 224 4.85 -9.51 -4.46
N SER A 225 4.77 -8.24 -4.85
CA SER A 225 5.71 -7.59 -5.75
C SER A 225 6.37 -6.45 -5.00
N ILE A 226 7.70 -6.42 -4.96
CA ILE A 226 8.47 -5.44 -4.19
C ILE A 226 9.52 -4.80 -5.08
N GLU A 227 9.48 -3.49 -5.19
CA GLU A 227 10.52 -2.75 -5.90
C GLU A 227 11.83 -2.74 -5.09
N TYR A 228 12.95 -3.05 -5.74
CA TYR A 228 14.27 -3.01 -5.09
C TYR A 228 15.33 -2.24 -5.90
N ALA A 229 15.09 -2.01 -7.19
CA ALA A 229 15.95 -1.22 -8.06
C ALA A 229 15.30 0.13 -8.43
N VAL A 230 14.94 0.89 -7.40
CA VAL A 230 14.37 2.26 -7.50
C VAL A 230 15.10 3.10 -8.54
N HIS A 231 14.34 3.78 -9.40
CA HIS A 231 14.83 4.64 -10.48
C HIS A 231 15.79 3.94 -11.46
N GLY A 232 15.67 2.62 -11.66
CA GLY A 232 16.57 1.82 -12.50
C GLY A 232 17.82 1.31 -11.79
N GLY A 233 17.91 1.52 -10.48
CA GLY A 233 18.93 0.95 -9.60
C GLY A 233 20.14 1.85 -9.34
N GLY A 234 20.97 1.41 -8.40
CA GLY A 234 22.16 2.11 -7.94
C GLY A 234 23.08 1.21 -7.14
N LYS A 235 24.09 1.80 -6.48
CA LYS A 235 25.11 1.05 -5.72
C LYS A 235 24.50 0.20 -4.60
N ASP A 236 23.39 0.63 -4.02
CA ASP A 236 22.73 -0.04 -2.90
C ASP A 236 21.67 -1.08 -3.33
N THR A 237 21.36 -1.19 -4.62
CA THR A 237 20.36 -2.14 -5.14
C THR A 237 20.64 -3.59 -4.71
N PRO A 238 21.88 -4.12 -4.78
CA PRO A 238 22.16 -5.46 -4.28
C PRO A 238 21.90 -5.61 -2.78
N LYS A 239 22.24 -4.59 -1.98
CA LYS A 239 22.05 -4.59 -0.52
C LYS A 239 20.56 -4.62 -0.16
N ARG A 240 19.72 -3.87 -0.87
CA ARG A 240 18.26 -3.88 -0.68
C ARG A 240 17.64 -5.23 -1.03
N LEU A 241 17.99 -5.78 -2.20
CA LEU A 241 17.50 -7.10 -2.59
C LEU A 241 17.88 -8.17 -1.57
N LEU A 242 19.11 -8.13 -1.04
CA LEU A 242 19.55 -9.04 0.02
C LEU A 242 18.74 -8.84 1.32
N ALA A 243 18.46 -7.60 1.72
CA ALA A 243 17.65 -7.32 2.90
C ALA A 243 16.20 -7.82 2.76
N ILE A 244 15.58 -7.62 1.59
CA ILE A 244 14.25 -8.15 1.29
C ILE A 244 14.26 -9.68 1.38
N ARG A 245 15.23 -10.33 0.73
CA ARG A 245 15.38 -11.79 0.77
C ARG A 245 15.56 -12.32 2.19
N ASP A 246 16.37 -11.68 3.02
CA ASP A 246 16.56 -12.05 4.42
C ASP A 246 15.24 -11.99 5.22
N ILE A 247 14.42 -10.95 5.01
CA ILE A 247 13.10 -10.83 5.65
C ILE A 247 12.20 -12.01 5.22
N PHE A 248 12.07 -12.25 3.93
CA PHE A 248 11.22 -13.34 3.42
C PHE A 248 11.72 -14.72 3.83
N GLN A 249 13.04 -14.95 3.83
CA GLN A 249 13.64 -16.19 4.30
C GLN A 249 13.29 -16.47 5.77
N LYS A 250 13.32 -15.45 6.64
CA LYS A 250 12.97 -15.57 8.06
C LYS A 250 11.50 -15.95 8.29
N THR A 251 10.60 -15.61 7.37
CA THR A 251 9.21 -16.08 7.46
C THR A 251 9.08 -17.58 7.22
N GLY A 252 9.97 -18.18 6.42
CA GLY A 252 9.90 -19.57 5.97
C GLY A 252 8.74 -19.89 5.00
N ALA A 253 7.84 -18.93 4.73
CA ALA A 253 6.54 -19.16 4.10
C ALA A 253 6.51 -18.91 2.58
N TYR A 254 7.53 -18.27 2.01
CA TYR A 254 7.52 -17.82 0.61
C TYR A 254 8.66 -18.41 -0.22
N GLU A 255 8.44 -18.44 -1.53
CA GLU A 255 9.42 -18.71 -2.57
C GLU A 255 9.57 -17.47 -3.46
N GLU A 256 10.80 -17.16 -3.84
CA GLU A 256 11.09 -16.09 -4.79
C GLU A 256 10.70 -16.54 -6.21
N ILE A 257 9.92 -15.71 -6.90
CA ILE A 257 9.52 -15.94 -8.28
C ILE A 257 10.29 -15.00 -9.19
N GLY A 258 10.93 -15.57 -10.22
CA GLY A 258 11.69 -14.80 -11.20
C GLY A 258 10.79 -13.91 -12.06
N LEU A 259 11.19 -12.64 -12.21
CA LEU A 259 10.74 -11.76 -13.28
C LEU A 259 11.84 -11.60 -14.33
N GLU A 260 11.44 -11.37 -15.58
CA GLU A 260 12.39 -11.14 -16.68
C GLU A 260 13.21 -9.86 -16.49
N LYS A 261 12.60 -8.80 -15.93
CA LYS A 261 13.25 -7.52 -15.64
C LYS A 261 13.64 -7.43 -14.16
N ARG A 262 14.82 -6.86 -13.91
CA ARG A 262 15.48 -6.80 -12.59
C ARG A 262 15.22 -5.47 -11.86
N GLN A 263 13.95 -5.10 -11.72
CA GLN A 263 13.53 -3.91 -10.97
C GLN A 263 12.74 -4.28 -9.71
N ASP A 264 11.83 -5.24 -9.85
CA ASP A 264 11.04 -5.80 -8.76
C ASP A 264 11.42 -7.26 -8.53
N VAL A 265 11.12 -7.74 -7.33
CA VAL A 265 11.17 -9.16 -6.95
C VAL A 265 9.78 -9.61 -6.52
N LEU A 266 9.39 -10.81 -6.94
CA LEU A 266 8.14 -11.44 -6.50
C LEU A 266 8.40 -12.51 -5.45
N PHE A 267 7.51 -12.59 -4.48
CA PHE A 267 7.46 -13.70 -3.52
C PHE A 267 6.06 -14.29 -3.50
N ALA A 268 5.96 -15.59 -3.74
CA ALA A 268 4.70 -16.32 -3.66
C ALA A 268 4.72 -17.23 -2.42
N ARG A 269 3.61 -17.28 -1.69
CA ARG A 269 3.45 -18.16 -0.54
C ARG A 269 3.48 -19.61 -1.02
N LYS A 270 4.25 -20.47 -0.35
CA LYS A 270 4.42 -21.88 -0.73
C LYS A 270 3.11 -22.66 -0.84
N GLU A 271 2.13 -22.30 -0.02
CA GLU A 271 0.83 -22.97 0.06
C GLU A 271 -0.05 -22.78 -1.19
N ILE A 272 0.26 -21.78 -2.03
CA ILE A 272 -0.53 -21.48 -3.24
C ILE A 272 0.14 -21.93 -4.55
N LEU A 273 1.40 -22.36 -4.49
CA LEU A 273 2.16 -22.91 -5.61
C LEU A 273 1.76 -24.38 -5.84
#